data_AF-A0A316PS78-F1
#
_entry.id   AF-A0A316PS78-F1
#
_cell.length_a   1.000
_cell.length_b   1.000
_cell.length_c   1.000
_cell.angle_alpha   90.00
_cell.angle_beta   90.00
_cell.angle_gamma   90.00
#
_symmetry.space_group_name_H-M   'P 1'
#
loop_
_entity.id
_entity.type
_entity.pdbx_description
1 polymer ?
#
loop_
_entity_poly.entity_id
_entity_poly.type
_entity_poly.pdbx_seq_one_letter_code
_entity_poly.pdbx_strand_id
1 'polypeptide(L)'
;MLCTSMTAPERCVTTQESTPLSTSANTLASKLRAKKLEAKLGFEPVDFSTLYFPKYVFKYVSPGGNTGTKYDVVMDIDNLNWFVLFLSETVKFRSSAAGQCALMTSKLRQRINERDNFACKKCGVSLEQEPHLLLEIDHIIPIAKGGMTAEDNLQTLCWRCN
;
A
#
# COMPACT_ATOMS: atom_id res chain seq x y z
N MET A 1 31.08 -5.98 -15.30
CA MET A 1 30.20 -7.10 -14.87
C MET A 1 28.87 -6.51 -14.46
N LEU A 2 27.81 -7.21 -14.84
CA LEU A 2 26.43 -6.72 -15.00
C LEU A 2 25.84 -6.07 -13.74
N CYS A 3 25.33 -4.85 -13.88
CA CYS A 3 24.28 -4.35 -13.01
C CYS A 3 23.08 -4.02 -13.89
N THR A 4 22.03 -4.79 -13.67
CA THR A 4 20.81 -4.94 -14.44
C THR A 4 20.00 -3.65 -14.49
N SER A 5 19.62 -3.25 -15.72
CA SER A 5 18.62 -2.25 -16.01
C SER A 5 17.28 -2.63 -15.38
N MET A 6 16.85 -1.90 -14.35
CA MET A 6 15.48 -1.95 -13.86
C MET A 6 14.63 -1.12 -14.85
N THR A 7 13.99 -1.80 -15.79
CA THR A 7 12.93 -1.22 -16.62
C THR A 7 11.75 -0.86 -15.71
N ALA A 8 11.40 0.42 -15.71
CA ALA A 8 10.19 0.91 -15.06
C ALA A 8 8.96 0.26 -15.70
N PRO A 9 7.93 -0.12 -14.92
CA PRO A 9 6.68 -0.59 -15.50
C PRO A 9 6.05 0.53 -16.32
N GLU A 10 5.79 0.23 -17.59
CA GLU A 10 5.05 1.08 -18.51
C GLU A 10 3.75 1.52 -17.84
N ARG A 11 3.57 2.84 -17.70
CA ARG A 11 2.29 3.41 -17.29
C ARG A 11 1.26 3.00 -18.33
N CYS A 12 0.35 2.11 -17.96
CA CYS A 12 -0.91 1.95 -18.65
C CYS A 12 -1.69 3.26 -18.46
N VAL A 13 -1.55 4.16 -19.43
CA VAL A 13 -2.37 5.38 -19.52
C VAL A 13 -3.78 4.89 -19.84
N THR A 14 -4.61 4.76 -18.82
CA THR A 14 -6.05 4.67 -19.03
C THR A 14 -6.48 6.04 -19.54
N THR A 15 -6.66 6.15 -20.85
CA THR A 15 -7.38 7.28 -21.44
C THR A 15 -8.80 7.21 -20.94
N GLN A 16 -9.09 7.94 -19.86
CA GLN A 16 -10.44 8.36 -19.58
C GLN A 16 -10.80 9.40 -20.64
N GLU A 17 -11.42 8.94 -21.73
CA GLU A 17 -12.32 9.80 -22.50
C GLU A 17 -13.45 10.22 -21.56
N SER A 18 -13.24 11.33 -20.88
CA SER A 18 -14.34 12.12 -20.38
C SER A 18 -15.08 12.64 -21.61
N THR A 19 -16.21 11.99 -21.91
CA THR A 19 -17.24 12.60 -22.74
C THR A 19 -17.50 14.00 -22.16
N PRO A 20 -17.34 15.07 -22.94
CA PRO A 20 -17.66 16.39 -22.44
C PRO A 20 -19.17 16.39 -22.22
N LEU A 21 -19.59 16.46 -20.95
CA LEU A 21 -20.96 16.83 -20.65
C LEU A 21 -21.12 18.28 -21.11
N SER A 22 -21.48 18.43 -22.39
CA SER A 22 -21.79 19.70 -23.00
C SER A 22 -22.98 20.29 -22.26
N THR A 23 -22.74 21.21 -21.34
CA THR A 23 -23.79 22.13 -20.92
C THR A 23 -23.30 23.53 -21.18
N SER A 24 -23.87 24.06 -22.24
CA SER A 24 -23.67 25.38 -22.80
C SER A 24 -24.02 26.50 -21.81
N ALA A 25 -23.32 27.62 -21.98
CA ALA A 25 -23.62 28.94 -21.42
C ALA A 25 -23.52 29.10 -19.89
N ASN A 26 -22.29 29.18 -19.40
CA ASN A 26 -21.95 29.72 -18.08
C ASN A 26 -22.12 31.27 -18.07
N THR A 27 -23.37 31.73 -18.24
CA THR A 27 -23.74 33.14 -18.31
C THR A 27 -23.97 33.74 -16.92
N LEU A 28 -23.76 35.06 -16.77
CA LEU A 28 -23.99 35.76 -15.50
C LEU A 28 -25.40 35.52 -14.94
N ALA A 29 -26.38 35.40 -15.84
CA ALA A 29 -27.78 35.14 -15.52
C ALA A 29 -28.03 33.75 -14.91
N SER A 30 -27.34 32.69 -15.36
CA SER A 30 -27.48 31.36 -14.78
C SER A 30 -26.89 31.30 -13.37
N LYS A 31 -25.74 31.96 -13.15
CA LYS A 31 -25.14 32.12 -11.81
C LYS A 31 -26.03 32.91 -10.84
N LEU A 32 -26.67 33.97 -11.30
CA LEU A 32 -27.63 34.76 -10.50
C LEU A 32 -28.89 33.96 -10.14
N ARG A 33 -29.39 33.12 -11.05
CA ARG A 33 -30.52 32.22 -10.78
C ARG A 33 -30.15 31.13 -9.77
N ALA A 34 -28.96 30.55 -9.86
CA ALA A 34 -28.45 29.58 -8.90
C ALA A 34 -28.36 30.19 -7.49
N LYS A 35 -27.74 31.37 -7.34
CA LYS A 35 -27.66 32.07 -6.05
C LYS A 35 -29.04 32.40 -5.46
N LYS A 36 -30.01 32.78 -6.29
CA LYS A 36 -31.38 33.05 -5.84
C LYS A 36 -32.10 31.79 -5.38
N LEU A 37 -31.80 30.63 -5.98
CA LEU A 37 -32.31 29.34 -5.55
C LEU A 37 -31.68 28.91 -4.23
N GLU A 38 -30.37 29.01 -4.09
CA GLU A 38 -29.63 28.71 -2.84
C GLU A 38 -30.19 29.50 -1.66
N ALA A 39 -30.42 30.80 -1.85
CA ALA A 39 -31.01 31.67 -0.82
C ALA A 39 -32.45 31.27 -0.44
N LYS A 40 -33.26 30.82 -1.41
CA LYS A 40 -34.64 30.36 -1.14
C LYS A 40 -34.70 29.01 -0.42
N LEU A 41 -33.72 28.14 -0.67
CA LEU A 41 -33.61 26.85 -0.02
C LEU A 41 -32.98 26.94 1.37
N GLY A 42 -32.56 28.14 1.81
CA GLY A 42 -32.00 28.37 3.13
C GLY A 42 -30.57 27.86 3.28
N PHE A 43 -29.82 27.70 2.18
CA PHE A 43 -28.40 27.37 2.27
C PHE A 43 -27.64 28.60 2.77
N GLU A 44 -27.11 28.51 3.99
CA GLU A 44 -26.13 29.48 4.47
C GLU A 44 -24.74 29.10 3.93
N PRO A 45 -23.97 30.06 3.40
CA PRO A 45 -22.60 29.80 3.00
C PRO A 45 -21.78 29.49 4.25
N VAL A 46 -21.25 28.28 4.33
CA VAL A 46 -20.31 27.91 5.39
C VAL A 46 -18.96 28.54 5.05
N ASP A 47 -18.49 29.45 5.91
CA ASP A 47 -17.17 30.03 5.78
C ASP A 47 -16.11 29.06 6.33
N PHE A 48 -15.25 28.61 5.43
CA PHE A 48 -14.15 27.70 5.72
C PHE A 48 -12.81 28.43 5.89
N SER A 49 -12.80 29.76 5.87
CA SER A 49 -11.58 30.58 5.97
C SER A 49 -10.81 30.38 7.28
N THR A 50 -11.47 29.93 8.35
CA THR A 50 -10.85 29.62 9.65
C THR A 50 -10.42 28.16 9.80
N LEU A 51 -10.60 27.32 8.77
CA LEU A 51 -10.16 25.92 8.83
C LEU A 51 -8.62 25.86 8.93
N TYR A 52 -8.15 25.35 10.06
CA TYR A 52 -6.74 25.05 10.27
C TYR A 52 -6.44 23.63 9.77
N PHE A 53 -5.67 23.53 8.69
CA PHE A 53 -5.16 22.25 8.21
C PHE A 53 -3.78 21.97 8.81
N PRO A 54 -3.59 20.82 9.46
CA PRO A 54 -2.28 20.39 9.94
C PRO A 54 -1.27 20.33 8.80
N LYS A 55 -0.05 20.82 9.05
CA LYS A 55 1.06 20.79 8.10
C LYS A 55 2.23 20.01 8.68
N TYR A 56 2.57 18.91 8.02
CA TYR A 56 3.75 18.11 8.35
C TYR A 56 4.92 18.57 7.48
N VAL A 57 6.07 18.77 8.12
CA VAL A 57 7.27 19.27 7.47
C VAL A 57 8.38 18.25 7.64
N PHE A 58 8.72 17.56 6.56
CA PHE A 58 9.82 16.61 6.52
C PHE A 58 11.08 17.34 6.13
N LYS A 59 12.06 17.38 7.05
CA LYS A 59 13.37 17.98 6.81
C LYS A 59 14.42 16.90 6.83
N TYR A 60 15.21 16.83 5.78
CA TYR A 60 16.46 16.10 5.75
C TYR A 60 17.61 17.10 5.88
N VAL A 61 18.61 16.75 6.67
CA VAL A 61 19.91 17.43 6.70
C VAL A 61 20.98 16.36 6.63
N SER A 62 21.98 16.54 5.77
CA SER A 62 23.07 15.59 5.61
C SER A 62 23.89 15.48 6.90
N PRO A 63 24.55 14.33 7.16
CA PRO A 63 25.31 14.13 8.39
C PRO A 63 26.39 15.19 8.65
N GLY A 64 26.97 15.73 7.58
CA GLY A 64 27.96 16.81 7.65
C GLY A 64 27.36 18.23 7.65
N GLY A 65 26.04 18.38 7.66
CA GLY A 65 25.34 19.67 7.71
C GLY A 65 25.33 20.49 6.42
N ASN A 66 26.02 20.04 5.37
CA ASN A 66 26.27 20.83 4.16
C ASN A 66 25.09 20.87 3.18
N THR A 67 24.08 20.03 3.36
CA THR A 67 22.93 19.96 2.43
C THR A 67 21.68 19.60 3.21
N GLY A 68 20.56 20.23 2.88
CA GLY A 68 19.27 19.87 3.45
C GLY A 68 18.15 20.03 2.45
N THR A 69 17.10 19.25 2.65
CA THR A 69 15.89 19.26 1.82
C THR A 69 14.68 19.37 2.73
N LYS A 70 13.67 20.14 2.31
CA LYS A 70 12.43 20.33 3.06
C LYS A 70 11.24 20.02 2.17
N TYR A 71 10.33 19.19 2.67
CA TYR A 71 9.08 18.85 2.01
C TYR A 71 7.92 19.12 2.97
N ASP A 72 6.92 19.82 2.44
CA ASP A 72 5.76 20.27 3.19
C ASP A 72 4.54 19.47 2.71
N VAL A 73 3.87 18.79 3.63
CA VAL A 73 2.63 18.04 3.37
C VAL A 73 1.53 18.68 4.20
N VAL A 74 0.60 19.36 3.54
CA VAL A 74 -0.58 19.97 4.18
C VAL A 74 -1.73 18.97 4.10
N MET A 75 -2.43 18.71 5.20
CA MET A 75 -3.58 17.80 5.24
C MET A 75 -4.87 18.53 4.88
N ASP A 76 -4.91 19.15 3.70
CA ASP A 76 -6.12 19.75 3.13
C ASP A 76 -7.10 18.68 2.61
N ILE A 77 -8.26 19.10 2.11
CA ILE A 77 -9.32 18.19 1.67
C ILE A 77 -8.84 17.26 0.55
N ASP A 78 -8.09 17.79 -0.43
CA ASP A 78 -7.62 17.01 -1.57
C ASP A 78 -6.57 15.97 -1.13
N ASN A 79 -5.62 16.38 -0.29
CA ASN A 79 -4.59 15.49 0.23
C ASN A 79 -5.18 14.45 1.19
N LEU A 80 -6.22 14.79 1.95
CA LEU A 80 -6.95 13.84 2.79
C LEU A 80 -7.67 12.78 1.94
N ASN A 81 -8.36 13.19 0.88
CA ASN A 81 -9.02 12.26 -0.04
C ASN A 81 -8.01 11.32 -0.70
N TRP A 82 -6.91 11.86 -1.21
CA TRP A 82 -5.82 11.06 -1.77
C TRP A 82 -5.25 10.09 -0.73
N PHE A 83 -5.02 10.56 0.49
CA PHE A 83 -4.47 9.74 1.56
C PHE A 83 -5.40 8.58 1.94
N VAL A 84 -6.70 8.82 2.02
CA VAL A 84 -7.71 7.76 2.27
C VAL A 84 -7.67 6.71 1.16
N LEU A 85 -7.63 7.13 -0.11
CA LEU A 85 -7.52 6.21 -1.24
C LEU A 85 -6.23 5.38 -1.18
N PHE A 86 -5.10 6.05 -0.95
CA PHE A 86 -3.79 5.43 -0.79
C PHE A 86 -3.79 4.37 0.33
N LEU A 87 -4.37 4.68 1.50
CA LEU A 87 -4.49 3.72 2.59
C LEU A 87 -5.36 2.53 2.20
N SER A 88 -6.50 2.76 1.55
CA SER A 88 -7.38 1.69 1.05
C SER A 88 -6.62 0.75 0.10
N GLU A 89 -5.88 1.31 -0.86
CA GLU A 89 -5.10 0.54 -1.83
C GLU A 89 -3.97 -0.24 -1.15
N THR A 90 -3.28 0.39 -0.19
CA THR A 90 -2.21 -0.25 0.58
C THR A 90 -2.74 -1.45 1.37
N VAL A 91 -3.89 -1.31 2.04
CA VAL A 91 -4.53 -2.41 2.78
C VAL A 91 -4.92 -3.54 1.84
N LYS A 92 -5.56 -3.23 0.71
CA LYS A 92 -5.93 -4.21 -0.33
C LYS A 92 -4.71 -4.95 -0.85
N PHE A 93 -3.64 -4.23 -1.18
CA PHE A 93 -2.39 -4.82 -1.65
C PHE A 93 -1.81 -5.78 -0.62
N ARG A 94 -1.72 -5.37 0.66
CA ARG A 94 -1.23 -6.24 1.73
C ARG A 94 -2.05 -7.52 1.88
N SER A 95 -3.37 -7.45 1.69
CA SER A 95 -4.25 -8.64 1.73
C SER A 95 -4.20 -9.52 0.46
N SER A 96 -3.65 -9.00 -0.64
CA SER A 96 -3.55 -9.76 -1.90
C SER A 96 -2.51 -10.87 -1.83
N ALA A 97 -2.61 -11.86 -2.73
CA ALA A 97 -1.62 -12.93 -2.80
C ALA A 97 -0.19 -12.43 -3.05
N ALA A 98 -0.03 -11.44 -3.94
CA ALA A 98 1.27 -10.83 -4.21
C ALA A 98 1.84 -10.12 -2.96
N GLY A 99 0.99 -9.41 -2.22
CA GLY A 99 1.38 -8.77 -0.97
C GLY A 99 1.79 -9.77 0.11
N GLN A 100 1.02 -10.84 0.27
CA GLN A 100 1.35 -11.92 1.22
C GLN A 100 2.66 -12.63 0.85
N CYS A 101 2.92 -12.89 -0.43
CA CYS A 101 4.20 -13.44 -0.89
C CYS A 101 5.36 -12.47 -0.64
N ALA A 102 5.16 -11.16 -0.85
CA ALA A 102 6.19 -10.15 -0.62
C ALA A 102 6.59 -10.01 0.87
N LEU A 103 5.70 -10.37 1.80
CA LEU A 103 6.02 -10.41 3.23
C LEU A 103 6.99 -11.55 3.61
N MET A 104 7.19 -12.54 2.74
CA MET A 104 8.06 -13.68 2.98
C MET A 104 9.55 -13.36 2.82
N THR A 105 10.05 -12.49 3.69
CA THR A 105 11.46 -12.04 3.70
C THR A 105 12.42 -13.16 4.14
N SER A 106 13.69 -13.06 3.76
CA SER A 106 14.73 -14.00 4.19
C SER A 106 14.87 -14.09 5.72
N LYS A 107 14.70 -12.95 6.42
CA LYS A 107 14.72 -12.89 7.89
C LYS A 107 13.55 -13.65 8.52
N LEU A 108 12.35 -13.53 7.94
CA LEU A 108 11.20 -14.31 8.38
C LEU A 108 11.45 -15.80 8.12
N ARG A 109 11.96 -16.16 6.95
CA ARG A 109 12.28 -17.55 6.61
C ARG A 109 13.24 -18.17 7.62
N GLN A 110 14.33 -17.47 7.93
CA GLN A 110 15.29 -17.92 8.94
C GLN A 110 14.61 -18.12 10.31
N ARG A 111 13.81 -17.15 10.76
CA ARG A 111 13.09 -17.25 12.05
C ARG A 111 12.17 -18.47 12.12
N ILE A 112 11.41 -18.77 11.07
CA ILE A 112 10.51 -19.93 11.03
C ILE A 112 11.32 -21.23 11.08
N ASN A 113 12.41 -21.33 10.32
CA ASN A 113 13.29 -22.50 10.36
C ASN A 113 13.92 -22.69 11.74
N GLU A 114 14.40 -21.62 12.39
CA GLU A 114 14.95 -21.67 13.75
C GLU A 114 13.89 -22.12 14.76
N ARG A 115 12.68 -21.57 14.70
CA ARG A 115 11.53 -21.99 15.54
C ARG A 115 11.21 -23.47 15.38
N ASP A 116 11.28 -23.95 14.14
CA ASP A 116 10.96 -25.33 13.80
C ASP A 116 12.18 -26.27 13.94
N ASN A 117 13.28 -25.80 14.54
CA ASN A 117 14.54 -26.52 14.76
C ASN A 117 15.13 -27.12 13.48
N PHE A 118 14.98 -26.41 12.36
CA PHE A 118 15.40 -26.86 11.03
C PHE A 118 14.88 -28.28 10.72
N ALA A 119 13.63 -28.54 11.09
CA ALA A 119 12.97 -29.83 10.91
C ALA A 119 11.59 -29.67 10.27
N CYS A 120 11.18 -30.68 9.50
CA CYS A 120 9.86 -30.75 8.91
C CYS A 120 8.79 -30.91 10.01
N LYS A 121 7.81 -30.01 10.05
CA LYS A 121 6.72 -30.05 11.04
C LYS A 121 5.74 -31.22 10.87
N LYS A 122 5.77 -31.88 9.71
CA LYS A 122 4.86 -33.00 9.37
C LYS A 122 5.48 -34.38 9.64
N CYS A 123 6.74 -34.60 9.25
CA CYS A 123 7.40 -35.90 9.42
C CYS A 123 8.59 -35.90 10.41
N GLY A 124 9.03 -34.74 10.88
CA GLY A 124 10.09 -34.60 11.88
C GLY A 124 11.53 -34.70 11.36
N VAL A 125 11.75 -35.00 10.07
CA VAL A 125 13.11 -35.08 9.51
C VAL A 125 13.80 -33.72 9.55
N SER A 126 15.03 -33.68 10.05
CA SER A 126 15.81 -32.45 10.24
C SER A 126 17.08 -32.40 9.39
N LEU A 127 17.65 -31.19 9.23
CA LEU A 127 18.94 -31.00 8.57
C LEU A 127 20.10 -31.73 9.29
N GLU A 128 19.96 -32.01 10.59
CA GLU A 128 20.97 -32.78 11.33
C GLU A 128 20.98 -34.25 10.91
N GLN A 129 19.81 -34.82 10.62
CA GLN A 129 19.65 -36.20 10.16
C GLN A 129 20.02 -36.33 8.68
N GLU A 130 19.63 -35.35 7.87
CA GLU A 130 19.87 -35.32 6.42
C GLU A 130 20.44 -33.95 6.01
N PRO A 131 21.78 -33.78 5.96
CA PRO A 131 22.42 -32.49 5.69
C PRO A 131 22.06 -31.85 4.33
N HIS A 132 21.60 -32.64 3.37
CA HIS A 132 21.21 -32.21 2.03
C HIS A 132 19.69 -32.10 1.85
N LEU A 133 18.92 -32.23 2.93
CA LEU A 133 17.47 -32.09 2.89
C LEU A 133 17.07 -30.66 2.53
N LEU A 134 16.22 -30.52 1.51
CA LEU A 134 15.61 -29.23 1.19
C LEU A 134 14.38 -29.00 2.07
N LEU A 135 14.45 -27.94 2.87
CA LEU A 135 13.33 -27.43 3.67
C LEU A 135 12.78 -26.16 3.03
N GLU A 136 11.46 -26.13 2.92
CA GLU A 136 10.69 -25.01 2.40
C GLU A 136 9.73 -24.52 3.48
N ILE A 137 9.32 -23.26 3.37
CA ILE A 137 8.33 -22.69 4.29
C ILE A 137 7.05 -22.52 3.51
N ASP A 138 5.99 -23.11 4.04
CA ASP A 138 4.66 -23.12 3.46
C ASP A 138 3.62 -22.58 4.45
N HIS A 139 2.48 -22.16 3.92
CA HIS A 139 1.35 -21.69 4.71
C HIS A 139 0.47 -22.86 5.14
N ILE A 140 0.15 -22.95 6.44
CA ILE A 140 -0.77 -23.95 6.99
C ILE A 140 -2.15 -23.78 6.37
N ILE A 141 -2.66 -22.54 6.36
CA ILE A 141 -3.83 -22.13 5.58
C ILE A 141 -3.30 -21.47 4.31
N PRO A 142 -3.56 -22.02 3.10
CA PRO A 142 -3.09 -21.43 1.86
C PRO A 142 -3.58 -19.99 1.67
N ILE A 143 -2.75 -19.15 1.03
CA ILE A 143 -3.09 -17.76 0.68
C ILE A 143 -4.43 -17.69 -0.08
N ALA A 144 -4.68 -18.62 -1.01
CA ALA A 144 -5.91 -18.69 -1.78
C ALA A 144 -7.18 -18.90 -0.93
N LYS A 145 -7.03 -19.40 0.31
CA LYS A 145 -8.11 -19.60 1.29
C LYS A 145 -8.13 -18.51 2.37
N GLY A 146 -7.40 -17.41 2.17
CA GLY A 146 -7.33 -16.30 3.12
C GLY A 146 -6.25 -16.43 4.19
N GLY A 147 -5.30 -17.37 4.03
CA GLY A 147 -4.15 -17.48 4.91
C GLY A 147 -3.21 -16.28 4.80
N MET A 148 -2.69 -15.84 5.94
CA MET A 148 -1.73 -14.72 6.02
C MET A 148 -0.31 -15.23 6.24
N THR A 149 0.67 -14.46 5.77
CA THR A 149 2.10 -14.62 6.06
C THR A 149 2.38 -14.10 7.46
N ALA A 150 1.95 -14.87 8.46
CA ALA A 150 2.16 -14.65 9.88
C ALA A 150 2.79 -15.91 10.47
N GLU A 151 3.61 -15.76 11.52
CA GLU A 151 4.43 -16.87 12.03
C GLU A 151 3.59 -18.09 12.42
N ASP A 152 2.44 -17.86 13.05
CA ASP A 152 1.48 -18.90 13.46
C ASP A 152 0.85 -19.67 12.29
N ASN A 153 0.79 -19.07 11.10
CA ASN A 153 0.27 -19.71 9.88
C ASN A 153 1.38 -20.25 8.96
N LEU A 154 2.65 -20.17 9.36
CA LEU A 154 3.78 -20.70 8.60
C LEU A 154 4.35 -21.94 9.24
N GLN A 155 4.85 -22.86 8.42
CA GLN A 155 5.50 -24.08 8.86
C GLN A 155 6.66 -24.45 7.94
N THR A 156 7.72 -25.02 8.51
CA THR A 156 8.80 -25.63 7.75
C THR A 156 8.41 -27.06 7.33
N LEU A 157 8.48 -27.36 6.03
CA LEU A 157 8.20 -28.67 5.45
C LEU A 157 9.38 -29.15 4.60
N CYS A 158 9.62 -30.45 4.54
CA CYS A 158 10.53 -31.01 3.55
C CYS A 158 9.85 -31.16 2.19
N TRP A 159 10.65 -31.26 1.12
CA TRP A 159 10.17 -31.43 -0.27
C TRP A 159 9.20 -32.61 -0.49
N ARG A 160 9.20 -33.62 0.39
CA ARG A 160 8.26 -34.77 0.33
C ARG A 160 6.91 -34.49 0.99
N CYS A 161 6.89 -33.58 1.94
CA CYS A 161 5.75 -33.29 2.80
C CYS A 161 4.93 -32.09 2.34
N ASN A 162 5.63 -31.11 1.73
CA ASN A 162 5.07 -30.03 0.93
C ASN A 162 4.40 -30.63 -0.31
#